data_AF-A0A7S1BQ20-F1
#
_entry.id   AF-A0A7S1BQ20-F1
#
_cell.length_a   1.000
_cell.length_b   1.000
_cell.length_c   1.000
_cell.angle_alpha   90.00
_cell.angle_beta   90.00
_cell.angle_gamma   90.00
#
_symmetry.space_group_name_H-M   'P 1'
#
loop_
_entity.id
_entity.type
_entity.pdbx_description
1 polymer ?
#
loop_
_entity_poly.entity_id
_entity_poly.type
_entity_poly.pdbx_seq_one_letter_code
_entity_poly.pdbx_strand_id
1 'polypeptide(L)'
;TFEQYRTAELKHGRVAQLCVIGYIVPEFYRFPGEIAPGIAFADIPNGVAAINTIPALGWLQMVFLIGAVDYWGVLGDFSIGKPDLDADELEKRKLQELQHGRLAMIATL
;
A
#
# COMPACT_ATOMS: atom_id res chain seq x y z
N THR A 1 12.06 2.08 22.41
CA THR A 1 13.39 2.52 21.92
C THR A 1 13.25 3.25 20.60
N PHE A 2 14.15 4.20 20.27
CA PHE A 2 14.12 4.97 19.01
C PHE A 2 13.92 4.10 17.75
N GLU A 3 14.54 2.92 17.71
CA GLU A 3 14.44 1.97 16.60
C GLU A 3 13.02 1.45 16.34
N GLN A 4 12.19 1.30 17.39
CA GLN A 4 10.80 0.86 17.24
C GLN A 4 9.95 1.95 16.60
N TYR A 5 10.11 3.20 17.03
CA TYR A 5 9.42 4.34 16.41
C TYR A 5 9.87 4.56 14.97
N ARG A 6 11.17 4.37 14.70
CA ARG A 6 11.71 4.45 13.34
C ARG A 6 11.14 3.39 12.40
N THR A 7 10.99 2.16 12.89
CA THR A 7 10.39 1.06 12.13
C THR A 7 8.90 1.27 11.92
N ALA A 8 8.20 1.76 12.94
CA ALA A 8 6.78 2.11 12.83
C ALA A 8 6.56 3.24 11.82
N GLU A 9 7.36 4.31 11.87
CA GLU A 9 7.33 5.42 10.90
C GLU A 9 7.48 4.92 9.46
N LEU A 10 8.44 4.02 9.22
CA LEU A 10 8.68 3.46 7.89
C LEU A 10 7.51 2.62 7.39
N LYS A 11 6.91 1.77 8.26
CA LYS A 11 5.72 0.99 7.90
C LYS A 11 4.54 1.90 7.54
N HIS A 12 4.25 2.92 8.34
CA HIS A 12 3.17 3.87 8.06
C HIS A 12 3.43 4.68 6.78
N GLY A 13 4.67 5.14 6.57
CA GLY A 13 5.06 5.86 5.36
C GLY A 13 4.82 5.05 4.08
N ARG A 14 5.16 3.76 4.07
CA ARG A 14 4.93 2.87 2.92
C ARG A 14 3.45 2.65 2.63
N VAL A 15 2.65 2.42 3.68
CA VAL A 15 1.20 2.27 3.53
C VAL A 15 0.57 3.56 3.00
N ALA A 16 0.99 4.72 3.51
CA ALA A 16 0.51 6.02 3.02
C ALA A 16 0.89 6.27 1.56
N GLN A 17 2.12 5.93 1.15
CA GLN A 17 2.54 6.03 -0.26
C GLN A 17 1.67 5.18 -1.19
N LEU A 18 1.37 3.94 -0.80
CA LEU A 18 0.45 3.07 -1.56
C LEU A 18 -0.98 3.62 -1.56
N CYS A 19 -1.43 4.22 -0.46
CA CYS A 19 -2.75 4.85 -0.38
C CYS A 19 -2.89 6.03 -1.34
N VAL A 20 -1.90 6.92 -1.43
CA VAL A 20 -1.91 8.04 -2.38
C VAL A 20 -2.01 7.55 -3.83
N ILE A 21 -1.19 6.57 -4.20
CA ILE A 21 -1.25 5.99 -5.56
C ILE A 21 -2.59 5.30 -5.79
N GLY A 22 -3.08 4.54 -4.81
CA GLY A 22 -4.36 3.86 -4.85
C GLY A 22 -5.57 4.80 -4.91
N TYR A 23 -5.43 6.05 -4.48
CA TYR A 23 -6.48 7.07 -4.63
C TYR A 23 -6.46 7.72 -6.02
N ILE A 24 -5.27 7.99 -6.56
CA ILE A 24 -5.08 8.70 -7.84
C ILE A 24 -5.35 7.76 -9.03
N VAL A 25 -4.84 6.53 -9.02
CA VAL A 25 -4.92 5.62 -10.19
C VAL A 25 -6.35 5.30 -10.62
N PRO A 26 -7.31 5.01 -9.72
CA PRO A 26 -8.71 4.73 -10.09
C PRO A 26 -9.45 5.92 -10.71
N GLU A 27 -8.90 7.13 -10.63
CA GLU A 27 -9.43 8.32 -11.32
C GLU A 27 -9.08 8.31 -12.81
N PHE A 28 -7.92 7.76 -13.18
CA PHE A 28 -7.45 7.71 -14.56
C PHE A 28 -7.76 6.38 -15.27
N TYR A 29 -7.76 5.28 -14.52
CA TYR A 29 -7.92 3.94 -15.10
C TYR A 29 -8.69 3.01 -14.17
N ARG A 30 -9.70 2.35 -14.72
CA ARG A 30 -10.45 1.27 -14.05
C ARG A 30 -10.21 -0.04 -14.78
N PHE A 31 -9.99 -1.11 -14.03
CA PHE A 31 -9.81 -2.43 -14.60
C PHE A 31 -11.10 -2.91 -15.29
N PRO A 32 -11.01 -3.54 -16.48
CA PRO A 32 -12.16 -4.16 -17.12
C PRO A 32 -12.53 -5.46 -16.37
N GLY A 33 -13.80 -5.60 -15.97
CA GLY A 33 -14.33 -6.83 -15.35
C GLY A 33 -15.30 -6.57 -14.20
N GLU A 34 -15.59 -7.64 -13.45
CA GLU A 34 -16.45 -7.61 -12.27
C GLU A 34 -15.66 -8.07 -11.02
N ILE A 35 -15.86 -7.38 -9.89
CA ILE A 35 -15.32 -7.78 -8.58
C ILE A 35 -16.03 -9.02 -8.04
N ALA A 36 -17.33 -9.08 -8.27
CA ALA A 36 -18.25 -10.10 -7.81
C ALA A 36 -19.37 -10.20 -8.86
N PRO A 37 -20.08 -11.33 -8.99
CA PRO A 37 -21.13 -11.47 -10.00
C PRO A 37 -22.13 -10.31 -9.91
N GLY A 38 -22.14 -9.45 -10.93
CA GLY A 38 -23.00 -8.27 -11.02
C GLY A 38 -22.47 -6.96 -10.41
N ILE A 39 -21.20 -6.89 -9.98
CA ILE A 39 -20.55 -5.63 -9.54
C ILE A 39 -19.35 -5.36 -10.43
N ALA A 40 -19.51 -4.48 -11.41
CA ALA A 40 -18.42 -4.06 -12.29
C ALA A 40 -17.44 -3.13 -11.56
N PHE A 41 -16.14 -3.22 -11.87
CA PHE A 41 -15.14 -2.28 -11.36
C PHE A 41 -15.42 -0.82 -11.77
N ALA A 42 -16.18 -0.63 -12.85
CA ALA A 42 -16.61 0.69 -13.34
C ALA A 42 -17.60 1.39 -12.41
N ASP A 43 -18.41 0.63 -11.65
CA ASP A 43 -19.49 1.16 -10.82
C ASP A 43 -19.04 1.49 -9.38
N ILE A 44 -17.77 1.27 -9.08
CA ILE A 44 -17.20 1.56 -7.77
C ILE A 44 -16.93 3.07 -7.68
N PRO A 45 -17.53 3.77 -6.71
CA PRO A 45 -17.24 5.18 -6.49
C PRO A 45 -15.81 5.33 -5.95
N ASN A 46 -15.10 6.36 -6.37
CA ASN A 46 -13.73 6.60 -5.88
C ASN A 46 -13.75 7.07 -4.41
N GLY A 47 -12.68 6.77 -3.67
CA GLY A 47 -12.48 7.22 -2.29
C GLY A 47 -13.27 6.42 -1.25
N VAL A 48 -13.70 7.09 -0.18
CA VAL A 48 -14.29 6.46 1.03
C VAL A 48 -15.59 5.71 0.73
N ALA A 49 -16.32 6.13 -0.31
CA ALA A 49 -17.54 5.46 -0.74
C ALA A 49 -17.29 4.04 -1.29
N ALA A 50 -16.08 3.75 -1.81
CA ALA A 50 -15.71 2.43 -2.30
C ALA A 50 -15.81 1.36 -1.20
N ILE A 51 -15.56 1.76 0.06
CA ILE A 51 -15.52 0.84 1.21
C ILE A 51 -16.84 0.09 1.39
N ASN A 52 -17.96 0.77 1.15
CA ASN A 52 -19.30 0.21 1.30
C ASN A 52 -19.76 -0.64 0.11
N THR A 53 -19.11 -0.49 -1.05
CA THR A 53 -19.45 -1.24 -2.27
C THR A 53 -18.74 -2.59 -2.36
N ILE A 54 -17.64 -2.77 -1.62
CA ILE A 54 -16.85 -4.00 -1.65
C ILE A 54 -17.54 -5.04 -0.75
N PRO A 55 -17.84 -6.25 -1.26
CA PRO A 55 -18.48 -7.30 -0.48
C PRO A 55 -17.59 -7.74 0.71
N ALA A 56 -18.22 -8.14 1.81
CA ALA A 56 -17.53 -8.56 3.03
C ALA A 56 -16.53 -9.71 2.80
N LEU A 57 -16.83 -10.61 1.84
CA LEU A 57 -15.91 -11.68 1.44
C LEU A 57 -14.61 -11.15 0.82
N GLY A 58 -14.68 -10.07 0.05
CA GLY A 58 -13.51 -9.41 -0.53
C GLY A 58 -12.65 -8.75 0.54
N TRP A 59 -13.28 -8.11 1.53
CA TRP A 59 -12.58 -7.59 2.71
C TRP A 59 -11.85 -8.68 3.49
N LEU A 60 -12.49 -9.83 3.71
CA LEU A 60 -11.88 -10.97 4.39
C LEU A 60 -10.64 -11.45 3.63
N GLN A 61 -10.72 -11.60 2.31
CA GLN A 61 -9.59 -12.00 1.47
C GLN A 61 -8.42 -11.00 1.56
N MET A 62 -8.70 -9.70 1.49
CA MET A 62 -7.67 -8.66 1.60
C MET A 62 -7.00 -8.65 2.96
N VAL A 63 -7.77 -8.69 4.06
CA VAL A 63 -7.23 -8.72 5.42
C VAL A 63 -6.43 -10.01 5.67
N PHE A 64 -6.93 -11.15 5.17
CA PHE A 64 -6.21 -12.42 5.25
C PHE A 64 -4.87 -12.37 4.52
N LEU A 65 -4.83 -11.80 3.31
CA LEU A 65 -3.58 -11.65 2.55
C LEU A 65 -2.59 -10.72 3.27
N ILE A 66 -3.05 -9.57 3.76
CA ILE A 66 -2.22 -8.63 4.52
C ILE A 66 -1.66 -9.32 5.78
N GLY A 67 -2.50 -10.08 6.49
CA GLY A 67 -2.09 -10.87 7.64
C GLY A 67 -1.04 -11.93 7.27
N ALA A 68 -1.24 -12.68 6.19
CA ALA A 68 -0.28 -13.68 5.73
C ALA A 68 1.08 -13.05 5.34
N VAL A 69 1.07 -11.85 4.76
CA VAL A 69 2.29 -11.12 4.39
C VAL A 69 3.02 -10.57 5.62
N ASP A 70 2.33 -9.85 6.52
CA ASP A 70 2.98 -9.14 7.64
C ASP A 70 3.23 -10.05 8.86
N TYR A 71 2.39 -11.08 9.09
CA TYR A 71 2.51 -11.98 10.23
C TYR A 71 3.28 -13.27 9.92
N TRP A 72 3.04 -13.89 8.76
CA TRP A 72 3.72 -15.15 8.40
C TRP A 72 4.92 -14.96 7.47
N GLY A 73 5.09 -13.79 6.86
CA GLY A 73 6.23 -13.51 5.97
C GLY A 73 6.30 -14.39 4.71
N VAL A 74 5.27 -15.20 4.45
CA VAL A 74 5.22 -16.22 3.38
C VAL A 74 5.39 -15.62 1.98
N LEU A 75 4.99 -14.36 1.83
CA LEU A 75 5.10 -13.57 0.59
C LEU A 75 6.02 -12.35 0.74
N GLY A 76 6.71 -12.23 1.89
CA GLY A 76 7.32 -10.98 2.36
C GLY A 76 8.85 -10.94 2.38
N ASP A 77 9.55 -12.00 1.96
CA ASP A 77 11.01 -11.94 1.83
C ASP A 77 11.41 -11.16 0.56
N PHE A 78 11.39 -9.83 0.67
CA PHE A 78 11.73 -8.89 -0.40
C PHE A 78 13.26 -8.75 -0.65
N SER A 79 14.08 -9.69 -0.16
CA SER A 79 15.51 -9.74 -0.47
C SER A 79 15.79 -9.93 -1.98
N ILE A 80 14.83 -10.48 -2.72
CA ILE A 80 14.88 -10.71 -4.18
C ILE A 80 14.80 -9.41 -5.01
N GLY A 81 14.30 -8.30 -4.46
CA GLY A 81 14.05 -7.06 -5.20
C GLY A 81 14.93 -5.88 -4.81
N LYS A 82 15.93 -6.07 -3.94
CA LYS A 82 16.81 -4.97 -3.52
C LYS A 82 17.78 -4.66 -4.67
N PRO A 83 17.81 -3.42 -5.18
CA PRO A 83 18.84 -3.03 -6.13
C PRO A 83 20.21 -3.09 -5.43
N ASP A 84 21.16 -3.80 -6.02
CA ASP A 84 22.56 -3.80 -5.57
C ASP A 84 23.15 -2.42 -5.86
N LEU A 85 23.08 -1.53 -4.86
CA LEU A 85 23.55 -0.15 -4.93
C LEU A 85 24.72 0.05 -3.99
N ASP A 86 25.60 0.98 -4.37
CA ASP A 86 26.69 1.43 -3.52
C ASP A 86 26.18 2.00 -2.19
N ALA A 87 27.00 1.90 -1.12
CA ALA A 87 26.58 2.21 0.24
C ALA A 87 26.08 3.66 0.40
N ASP A 88 26.73 4.59 -0.30
CA ASP A 88 26.39 6.02 -0.28
C ASP A 88 25.08 6.32 -1.03
N GLU A 89 24.81 5.62 -2.13
CA GLU A 89 23.56 5.78 -2.88
C GLU A 89 22.37 5.17 -2.13
N LEU A 90 22.60 4.06 -1.42
CA LEU A 90 21.59 3.40 -0.62
C LEU A 90 21.10 4.29 0.53
N GLU A 91 22.00 5.00 1.21
CA GLU A 91 21.61 5.93 2.28
C GLU A 91 20.76 7.08 1.73
N LYS A 92 21.15 7.64 0.59
CA LYS A 92 20.39 8.69 -0.09
C LYS A 92 18.97 8.25 -0.44
N ARG A 93 18.79 7.04 -0.97
CA ARG A 93 17.46 6.50 -1.32
C ARG A 93 16.62 6.20 -0.08
N LYS A 94 17.22 5.71 1.00
CA LYS A 94 16.52 5.54 2.30
C LYS A 94 15.99 6.87 2.84
N LEU A 95 16.77 7.95 2.70
CA LEU A 95 16.33 9.30 3.10
C LEU A 95 15.18 9.80 2.20
N GLN A 96 15.25 9.56 0.90
CA GLN A 96 14.16 9.88 -0.03
C GLN A 96 12.88 9.12 0.31
N GLU A 97 12.96 7.80 0.51
CA GLU A 97 11.82 6.98 0.92
C GLU A 97 11.15 7.54 2.17
N LEU A 98 11.94 7.92 3.17
CA LEU A 98 11.43 8.51 4.40
C LEU A 98 10.74 9.84 4.17
N GLN A 99 11.36 10.76 3.41
CA GLN A 99 10.79 12.08 3.14
C GLN A 99 9.49 11.97 2.34
N HIS A 100 9.45 11.10 1.33
CA HIS A 100 8.24 10.82 0.57
C HIS A 100 7.16 10.14 1.43
N GLY A 101 7.54 9.24 2.34
CA GLY A 101 6.62 8.60 3.27
C GLY A 101 5.97 9.61 4.22
N ARG A 102 6.75 10.56 4.76
CA ARG A 102 6.24 11.65 5.60
C ARG A 102 5.27 12.55 4.86
N LEU A 103 5.61 12.93 3.62
CA LEU A 103 4.74 13.72 2.78
C LEU A 103 3.42 12.98 2.47
N ALA A 104 3.51 11.69 2.14
CA ALA A 104 2.34 10.86 1.85
C ALA A 104 1.41 10.76 3.07
N MET A 105 1.95 10.59 4.28
CA MET A 105 1.14 10.54 5.51
C MET A 105 0.33 11.81 5.74
N ILE A 106 0.87 12.98 5.37
CA ILE A 106 0.14 14.26 5.45
C ILE A 106 -0.93 14.35 4.37
N ALA A 107 -0.68 13.80 3.18
CA ALA A 107 -1.63 13.84 2.07
C ALA A 107 -2.84 12.90 2.26
N THR A 108 -2.70 11.82 3.03
CA THR A 108 -3.76 10.83 3.28
C THR A 108 -4.59 11.11 4.54
N LEU A 109 -4.20 12.11 5.34
CA LEU A 109 -4.94 12.58 6.51
C LEU A 109 -6.21 13.33 6.09
#